data_AF-A0A6V7K1G9-F1
#
_entry.id   AF-A0A6V7K1G9-F1
#
_cell.length_a   1.000
_cell.length_b   1.000
_cell.length_c   1.000
_cell.angle_alpha   90.00
_cell.angle_beta   90.00
_cell.angle_gamma   90.00
#
_symmetry.space_group_name_H-M   'P 1'
#
loop_
_entity.id
_entity.type
_entity.pdbx_description
1 polymer ?
#
loop_
_entity_poly.entity_id
_entity_poly.type
_entity_poly.pdbx_seq_one_letter_code
_entity_poly.pdbx_strand_id
1 'polypeptide(L)' 'LGANHDKDDSPKDCLYTEGYIMTTNARYNSKNYEWSRCSRERLSTNL' A
#
# COMPACT_ATOMS: atom_id res chain seq x y z
N LEU A 1 -12.57 -1.23 2.69
CA LEU A 1 -11.60 -0.91 3.76
C LEU A 1 -11.15 0.57 3.73
N GLY A 2 -11.17 1.29 2.61
CA GLY A 2 -10.89 2.73 2.60
C GLY A 2 -9.41 3.11 2.44
N ALA A 3 -8.51 2.12 2.36
CA ALA A 3 -7.15 2.31 1.88
C ALA A 3 -7.12 2.55 0.36
N ASN A 4 -6.19 3.38 -0.10
CA ASN A 4 -5.93 3.59 -1.53
C ASN A 4 -4.87 2.60 -2.03
N HIS A 5 -4.83 2.37 -3.34
CA HIS A 5 -3.69 1.68 -3.93
C HIS A 5 -2.39 2.46 -3.72
N ASP A 6 -1.29 1.73 -3.51
CA ASP A 6 0.07 2.26 -3.49
C ASP A 6 0.44 2.75 -4.91
N LYS A 7 1.13 3.88 -5.05
CA LYS A 7 1.38 4.56 -6.33
C LYS A 7 2.85 4.91 -6.54
N ASP A 8 3.26 5.15 -7.79
CA ASP A 8 4.62 5.52 -8.20
C ASP A 8 5.10 6.85 -7.62
N ASP A 9 4.19 7.77 -7.31
CA ASP A 9 4.46 9.10 -6.75
C ASP A 9 4.43 9.12 -5.21
N SER A 10 4.24 7.97 -4.58
CA SER A 10 4.15 7.86 -3.13
C SER A 10 5.54 7.81 -2.48
N PRO A 11 5.64 8.14 -1.17
CA PRO A 11 6.87 7.92 -0.41
C PRO A 11 7.34 6.47 -0.52
N LYS A 12 8.64 6.22 -0.31
CA LYS A 12 9.25 4.90 -0.53
C LYS A 12 8.46 3.76 0.12
N ASP A 13 7.98 3.96 1.35
CA ASP A 13 7.23 2.97 2.12
C ASP A 13 5.73 2.84 1.77
N CYS A 14 5.34 3.47 0.67
CA CYS A 14 4.01 3.47 0.06
C CYS A 14 4.08 3.33 -1.47
N LEU A 15 5.28 3.06 -2.02
CA LEU A 15 5.44 2.78 -3.44
C LEU A 15 4.85 1.41 -3.76
N TYR A 16 4.20 1.31 -4.92
CA TYR A 16 3.63 0.04 -5.38
C TYR A 16 4.70 -1.04 -5.61
N THR A 17 5.94 -0.64 -5.94
CA THR A 17 7.08 -1.54 -6.14
C THR A 17 7.56 -2.20 -4.86
N GLU A 18 7.17 -1.69 -3.68
CA GLU A 18 7.46 -2.34 -2.39
C GLU A 18 6.60 -3.59 -2.15
N GLY A 19 5.49 -3.73 -2.89
CA GLY A 19 4.78 -5.00 -2.98
C GLY A 19 3.77 -5.32 -1.89
N TYR A 20 3.28 -4.31 -1.16
CA TYR A 20 2.25 -4.46 -0.14
C TYR A 20 0.89 -4.88 -0.75
N ILE A 21 -0.06 -5.27 0.10
CA ILE A 21 -1.39 -5.77 -0.30
C ILE A 21 -2.17 -4.81 -1.21
N MET A 22 -1.87 -3.50 -1.15
CA MET A 22 -2.50 -2.46 -1.96
C MET A 22 -1.69 -2.08 -3.20
N THR A 23 -0.70 -2.88 -3.61
CA THR A 23 0.03 -2.64 -4.86
C THR A 23 -0.90 -2.67 -6.08
N THR A 24 -0.68 -1.76 -7.04
CA THR A 24 -1.40 -1.75 -8.33
C THR A 24 -0.86 -2.77 -9.32
N ASN A 25 0.30 -3.39 -9.03
CA ASN A 25 1.00 -4.24 -9.98
C ASN A 25 1.35 -5.59 -9.35
N ALA A 26 0.69 -6.65 -9.83
CA ALA A 26 0.86 -8.01 -9.34
C ALA A 26 2.31 -8.54 -9.45
N ARG A 27 3.14 -7.97 -10.34
CA ARG A 27 4.57 -8.32 -10.45
C ARG A 27 5.33 -8.06 -9.16
N TYR A 28 4.95 -7.04 -8.41
CA TYR A 28 5.65 -6.63 -7.20
C TYR A 28 5.04 -7.22 -5.93
N ASN A 29 3.96 -8.01 -6.04
CA ASN A 29 3.23 -8.59 -4.91
C ASN A 29 4.09 -9.62 -4.15
N SER A 30 4.94 -9.11 -3.25
CA SER A 30 5.88 -9.87 -2.42
C SER A 30 5.52 -9.78 -0.93
N LYS A 31 4.70 -8.81 -0.54
CA LYS A 31 4.22 -8.55 0.83
C LYS A 31 2.69 -8.49 0.84
N ASN A 32 2.07 -9.49 0.22
CA ASN A 32 0.65 -9.57 -0.15
C ASN A 32 -0.32 -9.55 1.05
N TYR A 33 0.22 -9.70 2.27
CA TYR A 33 -0.54 -9.72 3.53
C TYR A 33 -0.15 -8.57 4.46
N GLU A 34 0.75 -7.68 4.02
CA GLU A 34 1.20 -6.53 4.78
C GLU A 34 0.63 -5.25 4.18
N TRP A 35 0.22 -4.33 5.05
CA TRP A 35 -0.21 -2.99 4.66
C TRP A 35 0.97 -2.03 4.57
N SER A 36 1.02 -1.19 3.53
CA SER A 36 1.94 -0.07 3.47
C SER A 36 1.67 0.93 4.62
N ARG A 37 2.64 1.80 4.95
CA ARG A 37 2.41 2.83 5.99
C ARG A 37 1.21 3.70 5.65
N CYS A 38 1.11 4.16 4.40
CA CYS A 38 0.02 5.01 3.93
C CYS A 38 -1.34 4.29 3.99
N SER A 39 -1.37 2.99 3.69
CA SER A 39 -2.58 2.21 3.86
C SER A 39 -3.01 2.16 5.33
N ARG A 40 -2.09 1.87 6.26
CA ARG A 40 -2.39 1.86 7.70
C ARG A 40 -2.90 3.22 8.18
N GLU A 41 -2.25 4.31 7.80
CA GLU A 41 -2.68 5.67 8.17
C GLU A 41 -4.11 5.96 7.72
N ARG A 42 -4.46 5.60 6.48
CA ARG A 42 -5.81 5.75 5.94
C ARG A 42 -6.85 4.88 6.62
N LEU A 43 -6.48 3.65 7.00
CA LEU A 43 -7.38 2.77 7.74
C LEU A 43 -7.63 3.31 9.15
N SER A 44 -6.58 3.79 9.83
CA SER A 44 -6.68 4.35 11.18
C SER A 44 -7.43 5.67 11.25
N THR A 45 -7.45 6.47 10.18
CA THR A 45 -8.26 7.71 10.15
C THR A 45 -9.75 7.46 9.95
N ASN A 46 -10.13 6.23 9.58
CA ASN A 46 -11.53 5.82 9.38
C ASN A 46 -12.09 5.01 10.58
N LEU A 47 -11.34 4.90 11.67
CA LEU A 47 -11.74 4.31 12.96
C LEU A 47 -11.97 5.42 14.00
#